data_AF-A0A673KV00-F1
#
_entry.id   AF-A0A673KV00-F1
#
_cell.length_a   1.000
_cell.length_b   1.000
_cell.length_c   1.000
_cell.angle_alpha   90.00
_cell.angle_beta   90.00
_cell.angle_gamma   90.00
#
_symmetry.space_group_name_H-M   'P 1'
#
loop_
_entity.id
_entity.type
_entity.pdbx_description
1 polymer ?
#
loop_
_entity_poly.entity_id
_entity_poly.type
_entity_poly.pdbx_seq_one_letter_code
_entity_poly.pdbx_strand_id
1 'polypeptide(L)'
;MSDQQGVPDQQVAGKSQGGAGAVYKVSLFEFENFGGKKVELSAECKDLIEKNLEKVGSIIVESCPWVAFEQKGFLGEQFVLEKGEYPRWSSWTNSQRSYCLLSMRPLRVDSADHKLHLFENCSFAGRKMEIVDDDIPSLWVHGFQDRVASAKAVNGTWVGYMYPGYRGRQFVFEHGEYKHWNDWGATEPQLQSVRRVRDMQWHKRGCFTVPDPAPKPKPNPNPNPNPNPNPSPAPAPAPAAPSAMAASS
;
A
#
# COMPACT_ATOMS: atom_id res chain seq x y z
N MET A 1 58.79 7.71 16.35
CA MET A 1 57.76 6.72 16.72
C MET A 1 56.48 7.20 16.05
N SER A 2 56.01 6.41 15.09
CA SER A 2 54.91 6.77 14.19
C SER A 2 53.64 6.11 14.72
N ASP A 3 52.66 6.89 15.14
CA ASP A 3 51.32 6.37 15.47
C ASP A 3 50.35 6.76 14.35
N GLN A 4 49.95 5.73 13.60
CA GLN A 4 48.87 5.76 12.64
C GLN A 4 47.53 5.79 13.40
N GLN A 5 46.71 6.82 13.17
CA GLN A 5 45.29 6.78 13.53
C GLN A 5 44.48 6.38 12.30
N GLY A 6 43.83 5.23 12.42
CA GLY A 6 43.04 4.59 11.39
C GLY A 6 41.76 5.34 11.04
N VAL A 7 41.41 5.24 9.76
CA VAL A 7 40.17 5.73 9.15
C VAL A 7 38.97 4.92 9.69
N PRO A 8 37.85 5.53 10.08
CA PRO A 8 36.67 4.76 10.46
C PRO A 8 35.98 4.17 9.22
N ASP A 9 35.75 2.86 9.31
CA ASP A 9 35.14 1.98 8.32
C ASP A 9 33.76 2.47 7.86
N GLN A 10 33.61 2.52 6.54
CA GLN A 10 32.38 2.90 5.85
C GLN A 10 31.44 1.68 5.85
N GLN A 11 30.42 1.70 6.71
CA GLN A 11 29.41 0.64 6.76
C GLN A 11 28.67 0.52 5.43
N VAL A 12 28.93 -0.59 4.76
CA VAL A 12 28.29 -1.05 3.52
C VAL A 12 26.78 -1.19 3.72
N ALA A 13 26.02 -0.64 2.77
CA ALA A 13 24.57 -0.71 2.70
C ALA A 13 24.09 -2.18 2.76
N GLY A 14 23.58 -2.58 3.92
CA GLY A 14 23.02 -3.90 4.16
C GLY A 14 21.70 -4.06 3.41
N LYS A 15 21.63 -5.09 2.56
CA LYS A 15 20.39 -5.60 1.97
C LYS A 15 19.36 -5.82 3.07
N SER A 16 18.22 -5.11 3.00
CA SER A 16 17.11 -5.31 3.91
C SER A 16 16.36 -6.59 3.56
N GLN A 17 16.86 -7.73 4.06
CA GLN A 17 16.08 -8.98 4.08
C GLN A 17 14.93 -8.80 5.08
N GLY A 18 13.69 -8.90 4.59
CA GLY A 18 12.50 -9.19 5.39
C GLY A 18 12.45 -10.68 5.71
N GLY A 19 11.57 -11.09 6.64
CA GLY A 19 11.39 -12.48 7.03
C GLY A 19 11.30 -13.43 5.83
N ALA A 20 11.88 -14.63 6.01
CA ALA A 20 12.08 -15.69 5.01
C ALA A 20 11.15 -15.62 3.78
N GLY A 21 11.66 -15.08 2.67
CA GLY A 21 11.04 -15.20 1.34
C GLY A 21 9.96 -14.18 0.96
N ALA A 22 9.70 -13.15 1.76
CA ALA A 22 8.77 -12.08 1.38
C ALA A 22 9.33 -11.24 0.21
N VAL A 23 8.61 -11.23 -0.92
CA VAL A 23 8.89 -10.34 -2.05
C VAL A 23 8.17 -9.02 -1.78
N TYR A 24 8.91 -7.92 -1.76
CA TYR A 24 8.35 -6.57 -1.71
C TYR A 24 8.19 -6.04 -3.12
N LYS A 25 7.03 -5.45 -3.42
CA LYS A 25 6.80 -4.79 -4.71
C LYS A 25 5.79 -3.67 -4.60
N VAL A 26 6.19 -2.50 -5.09
CA VAL A 26 5.34 -1.31 -5.23
C VAL A 26 5.58 -0.68 -6.59
N SER A 27 4.50 -0.20 -7.20
CA SER A 27 4.49 0.52 -8.46
C SER A 27 4.07 1.97 -8.19
N LEU A 28 4.92 2.92 -8.55
CA LEU A 28 4.67 4.36 -8.46
C LEU A 28 4.41 4.93 -9.84
N PHE A 29 3.49 5.88 -9.93
CA PHE A 29 3.10 6.52 -11.18
C PHE A 29 3.19 8.04 -11.07
N GLU A 30 3.60 8.68 -12.16
CA GLU A 30 3.75 10.14 -12.24
C GLU A 30 2.43 10.89 -12.10
N PHE A 31 1.34 10.34 -12.66
CA PHE A 31 0.02 10.96 -12.63
C PHE A 31 -0.95 10.22 -11.70
N GLU A 32 -2.05 10.89 -11.35
CA GLU A 32 -3.19 10.26 -10.68
C GLU A 32 -3.78 9.16 -11.58
N ASN A 33 -4.51 8.21 -10.98
CA ASN A 33 -5.18 7.10 -11.66
C ASN A 33 -4.24 6.23 -12.52
N PHE A 34 -3.03 5.98 -12.01
CA PHE A 34 -2.06 5.03 -12.55
C PHE A 34 -1.57 5.36 -13.97
N GLY A 35 -1.53 6.66 -14.29
CA GLY A 35 -1.07 7.19 -15.59
C GLY A 35 0.36 7.73 -15.57
N GLY A 36 0.87 8.04 -16.77
CA GLY A 36 2.20 8.62 -16.95
C GLY A 36 3.31 7.60 -16.77
N LYS A 37 4.51 8.09 -16.42
CA LYS A 37 5.66 7.21 -16.19
C LYS A 37 5.44 6.29 -14.98
N LYS A 38 5.80 5.01 -15.14
CA LYS A 38 5.80 3.99 -14.08
C LYS A 38 7.21 3.73 -13.55
N VAL A 39 7.37 3.65 -12.24
CA VAL A 39 8.58 3.18 -11.55
C VAL A 39 8.20 2.01 -10.63
N GLU A 40 8.88 0.88 -10.75
CA GLU A 40 8.70 -0.26 -9.84
C GLU A 40 9.86 -0.32 -8.85
N LEU A 41 9.53 -0.54 -7.57
CA LEU A 41 10.51 -0.73 -6.50
C LEU A 41 10.27 -2.07 -5.80
N SER A 42 11.36 -2.78 -5.54
CA SER A 42 11.40 -4.01 -4.73
C SER A 42 12.32 -3.92 -3.51
N ALA A 43 12.95 -2.76 -3.32
CA ALA A 43 13.80 -2.44 -2.19
C ALA A 43 13.60 -0.96 -1.81
N GLU A 44 14.28 -0.53 -0.75
CA GLU A 44 14.24 0.87 -0.32
C GLU A 44 14.76 1.84 -1.40
N CYS A 45 14.20 3.05 -1.41
CA CYS A 45 14.61 4.15 -2.28
C CYS A 45 14.67 5.43 -1.45
N LYS A 46 15.89 5.97 -1.28
CA LYS A 46 16.15 7.18 -0.47
C LYS A 46 15.84 8.49 -1.22
N ASP A 47 15.78 8.44 -2.54
CA ASP A 47 15.47 9.59 -3.38
C ASP A 47 14.77 9.14 -4.67
N LEU A 48 13.46 9.38 -4.77
CA LEU A 48 12.67 9.04 -5.96
C LEU A 48 13.04 9.89 -7.18
N ILE A 49 13.69 11.04 -6.99
CA ILE A 49 14.18 11.87 -8.09
C ILE A 49 15.27 11.13 -8.86
N GLU A 50 16.09 10.30 -8.20
CA GLU A 50 17.09 9.44 -8.87
C GLU A 50 16.45 8.38 -9.78
N LYS A 51 15.16 8.06 -9.55
CA LYS A 51 14.35 7.21 -10.44
C LYS A 51 13.64 8.01 -11.53
N ASN A 52 14.01 9.29 -11.69
CA ASN A 52 13.41 10.25 -12.60
C ASN A 52 11.88 10.35 -12.33
N LEU A 53 11.48 10.36 -11.05
CA LEU A 53 10.10 10.53 -10.61
C LEU A 53 10.04 11.71 -9.63
N GLU A 54 9.92 12.93 -10.18
CA GLU A 54 9.91 14.18 -9.40
C GLU A 54 8.62 14.36 -8.59
N LYS A 55 7.52 13.79 -9.07
CA LYS A 55 6.22 13.81 -8.41
C LYS A 55 5.56 12.43 -8.53
N VAL A 56 5.01 11.97 -7.41
CA VAL A 56 4.18 10.76 -7.36
C VAL A 56 2.71 11.18 -7.42
N GLY A 57 2.00 10.74 -8.46
CA GLY A 57 0.57 10.99 -8.63
C GLY A 57 -0.30 9.86 -8.13
N SER A 58 0.13 8.60 -8.25
CA SER A 58 -0.59 7.43 -7.75
C SER A 58 0.33 6.25 -7.45
N ILE A 59 -0.16 5.30 -6.65
CA ILE A 59 0.63 4.17 -6.13
C ILE A 59 -0.20 2.89 -6.19
N ILE A 60 0.42 1.78 -6.58
CA ILE A 60 -0.12 0.42 -6.40
C ILE A 60 0.88 -0.35 -5.57
N VAL A 61 0.49 -0.75 -4.36
CA VAL A 61 1.27 -1.67 -3.53
C VAL A 61 0.84 -3.08 -3.88
N GLU A 62 1.74 -3.87 -4.47
CA GLU A 62 1.44 -5.22 -4.95
C GLU A 62 1.70 -6.28 -3.89
N SER A 63 2.72 -6.08 -3.05
CA SER A 63 3.11 -7.03 -2.00
C SER A 63 3.85 -6.38 -0.85
N CYS A 64 3.48 -6.83 0.35
CA CYS A 64 3.93 -6.37 1.67
C CYS A 64 3.65 -4.88 1.92
N PRO A 65 3.56 -4.43 3.18
CA PRO A 65 3.41 -3.02 3.47
C PRO A 65 4.71 -2.25 3.21
N TRP A 66 4.56 -0.97 2.87
CA TRP A 66 5.64 -0.01 2.72
C TRP A 66 5.41 1.18 3.65
N VAL A 67 6.49 1.84 4.02
CA VAL A 67 6.42 3.18 4.61
C VAL A 67 7.08 4.17 3.66
N ALA A 68 6.32 5.17 3.27
CA ALA A 68 6.78 6.28 2.44
C ALA A 68 6.93 7.55 3.28
N PHE A 69 7.75 8.47 2.78
CA PHE A 69 8.15 9.67 3.50
C PHE A 69 8.03 10.90 2.61
N GLU A 70 7.63 12.00 3.22
CA GLU A 70 7.50 13.30 2.58
C GLU A 70 8.82 13.77 1.96
N GLN A 71 9.94 13.53 2.65
CA GLN A 71 11.26 14.02 2.25
C GLN A 71 12.18 12.86 1.83
N LYS A 72 13.33 13.23 1.25
CA LYS A 72 14.42 12.29 0.92
C LYS A 72 15.02 11.70 2.19
N GLY A 73 15.66 10.54 2.06
CA GLY A 73 16.40 9.91 3.16
C GLY A 73 15.53 9.43 4.33
N PHE A 74 14.25 9.13 4.08
CA PHE A 74 13.28 8.64 5.07
C PHE A 74 12.93 9.67 6.17
N LEU A 75 12.78 10.94 5.78
CA LEU A 75 12.51 12.06 6.69
C LEU A 75 11.14 12.69 6.44
N GLY A 76 10.64 13.43 7.43
CA GLY A 76 9.37 14.15 7.34
C GLY A 76 8.16 13.28 7.69
N GLU A 77 6.99 13.64 7.17
CA GLU A 77 5.75 12.90 7.42
C GLU A 77 5.81 11.47 6.86
N GLN A 78 5.26 10.51 7.60
CA GLN A 78 5.24 9.09 7.25
C GLN A 78 3.86 8.68 6.70
N PHE A 79 3.86 7.82 5.68
CA PHE A 79 2.67 7.24 5.07
C PHE A 79 2.79 5.72 5.05
N VAL A 80 1.95 5.02 5.81
CA VAL A 80 1.88 3.56 5.76
C VAL A 80 1.03 3.15 4.56
N LEU A 81 1.62 2.39 3.65
CA LEU A 81 1.01 1.92 2.41
C LEU A 81 0.85 0.40 2.50
N GLU A 82 -0.37 -0.05 2.76
CA GLU A 82 -0.73 -1.47 2.75
C GLU A 82 -1.03 -1.91 1.31
N LYS A 83 -1.09 -3.22 1.05
CA LYS A 83 -1.38 -3.71 -0.30
C LYS A 83 -2.74 -3.20 -0.79
N GLY A 84 -2.74 -2.58 -1.96
CA GLY A 84 -3.91 -1.90 -2.51
C GLY A 84 -3.55 -0.84 -3.54
N GLU A 85 -4.58 -0.14 -4.00
CA GLU A 85 -4.51 0.90 -5.01
C GLU A 85 -4.77 2.28 -4.38
N TYR A 86 -3.88 3.22 -4.66
CA TYR A 86 -3.92 4.58 -4.16
C TYR A 86 -3.94 5.55 -5.36
N PRO A 87 -5.13 5.89 -5.90
CA PRO A 87 -5.26 6.59 -7.17
C PRO A 87 -4.82 8.05 -7.13
N ARG A 88 -4.62 8.62 -5.94
CA ARG A 88 -4.20 10.02 -5.77
C ARG A 88 -3.56 10.29 -4.40
N TRP A 89 -2.90 11.42 -4.25
CA TRP A 89 -2.18 11.75 -3.01
C TRP A 89 -3.04 11.73 -1.75
N SER A 90 -4.27 12.23 -1.82
CA SER A 90 -5.20 12.24 -0.69
C SER A 90 -5.67 10.86 -0.25
N SER A 91 -5.37 9.79 -1.02
CA SER A 91 -5.72 8.42 -0.65
C SER A 91 -4.69 7.74 0.26
N TRP A 92 -3.45 8.26 0.36
CA TRP A 92 -2.42 7.72 1.27
C TRP A 92 -2.13 8.59 2.49
N THR A 93 -2.45 9.89 2.45
CA THR A 93 -2.29 10.78 3.60
C THR A 93 -3.55 10.83 4.47
N ASN A 94 -3.36 10.73 5.79
CA ASN A 94 -4.42 10.92 6.78
C ASN A 94 -4.42 12.34 7.39
N SER A 95 -3.44 13.18 7.03
CA SER A 95 -3.32 14.57 7.52
C SER A 95 -3.72 15.61 6.48
N GLN A 96 -3.67 15.25 5.19
CA GLN A 96 -3.85 16.15 4.04
C GLN A 96 -2.91 17.37 4.04
N ARG A 97 -1.78 17.31 4.76
CA ARG A 97 -0.82 18.43 4.86
C ARG A 97 0.11 18.55 3.67
N SER A 98 0.55 17.41 3.13
CA SER A 98 1.56 17.36 2.07
C SER A 98 1.18 16.31 1.05
N TYR A 99 1.38 16.65 -0.23
CA TYR A 99 1.29 15.71 -1.34
C TYR A 99 2.66 15.12 -1.71
N CYS A 100 3.74 15.64 -1.11
CA CYS A 100 5.10 15.21 -1.41
C CYS A 100 5.36 13.79 -0.90
N LEU A 101 6.02 12.99 -1.73
CA LEU A 101 6.52 11.66 -1.41
C LEU A 101 7.84 11.51 -2.15
N LEU A 102 8.95 11.48 -1.42
CA LEU A 102 10.30 11.56 -2.01
C LEU A 102 11.19 10.39 -1.64
N SER A 103 10.82 9.58 -0.64
CA SER A 103 11.52 8.34 -0.32
C SER A 103 10.57 7.30 0.26
N MET A 104 10.94 6.03 0.17
CA MET A 104 10.15 4.94 0.77
C MET A 104 10.99 3.69 0.98
N ARG A 105 10.55 2.85 1.92
CA ARG A 105 11.18 1.55 2.18
C ARG A 105 10.13 0.48 2.48
N PRO A 106 10.48 -0.80 2.25
CA PRO A 106 9.78 -1.93 2.83
C PRO A 106 9.54 -1.74 4.33
N LEU A 107 8.30 -1.99 4.78
CA LEU A 107 7.98 -2.03 6.20
C LEU A 107 8.00 -3.48 6.67
N ARG A 108 8.87 -3.79 7.63
CA ARG A 108 8.99 -5.15 8.16
C ARG A 108 7.80 -5.44 9.08
N VAL A 109 7.18 -6.59 8.88
CA VAL A 109 6.15 -7.14 9.76
C VAL A 109 6.59 -8.57 10.06
N ASP A 110 7.17 -8.77 11.23
CA ASP A 110 7.97 -9.96 11.57
C ASP A 110 7.40 -10.79 12.73
N SER A 111 6.20 -10.45 13.22
CA SER A 111 5.56 -11.14 14.35
C SER A 111 4.07 -11.36 14.12
N ALA A 112 3.59 -12.55 14.51
CA ALA A 112 2.16 -12.85 14.57
C ALA A 112 1.50 -12.18 15.79
N ASP A 113 2.24 -12.10 16.90
CA ASP A 113 1.80 -11.49 18.14
C ASP A 113 2.23 -10.02 18.19
N HIS A 114 1.39 -9.18 18.79
CA HIS A 114 1.60 -7.74 18.85
C HIS A 114 1.55 -7.28 20.30
N LYS A 115 2.58 -6.57 20.74
CA LYS A 115 2.61 -5.95 22.07
C LYS A 115 3.27 -4.57 22.05
N LEU A 116 2.55 -3.56 22.53
CA LEU A 116 3.00 -2.17 22.61
C LEU A 116 2.77 -1.60 24.01
N HIS A 117 3.75 -0.88 24.52
CA HIS A 117 3.63 -0.05 25.72
C HIS A 117 3.71 1.42 25.34
N LEU A 118 2.73 2.20 25.78
CA LEU A 118 2.73 3.66 25.67
C LEU A 118 2.91 4.28 27.05
N PHE A 119 3.69 5.36 27.12
CA PHE A 119 3.99 6.07 28.35
C PHE A 119 3.74 7.57 28.21
N GLU A 120 3.18 8.16 29.25
CA GLU A 120 2.84 9.58 29.30
C GLU A 120 4.06 10.51 29.28
N ASN A 121 5.17 10.09 29.91
CA ASN A 121 6.40 10.88 30.00
C ASN A 121 7.56 10.20 29.25
N CYS A 122 8.62 10.96 28.98
CA CYS A 122 9.85 10.46 28.38
C CYS A 122 10.50 9.38 29.27
N SER A 123 11.37 8.57 28.68
CA SER A 123 12.15 7.55 29.38
C SER A 123 11.29 6.55 30.17
N PHE A 124 10.12 6.20 29.63
CA PHE A 124 9.19 5.19 30.15
C PHE A 124 8.58 5.51 31.52
N ALA A 125 8.40 6.80 31.81
CA ALA A 125 7.85 7.29 33.07
C ALA A 125 6.36 7.68 32.96
N GLY A 126 5.74 7.93 34.12
CA GLY A 126 4.34 8.37 34.20
C GLY A 126 3.34 7.23 34.01
N ARG A 127 2.11 7.56 33.62
CA ARG A 127 1.09 6.56 33.32
C ARG A 127 1.53 5.69 32.15
N LYS A 128 1.22 4.39 32.25
CA LYS A 128 1.53 3.36 31.25
C LYS A 128 0.23 2.75 30.73
N MET A 129 0.16 2.54 29.41
CA MET A 129 -0.86 1.71 28.76
C MET A 129 -0.17 0.52 28.07
N GLU A 130 -0.70 -0.69 28.27
CA GLU A 130 -0.26 -1.89 27.56
C GLU A 130 -1.36 -2.31 26.57
N ILE A 131 -0.96 -2.56 25.33
CA ILE A 131 -1.84 -2.98 24.23
C ILE A 131 -1.30 -4.31 23.71
N VAL A 132 -2.14 -5.33 23.67
CA VAL A 132 -1.80 -6.68 23.21
C VAL A 132 -2.84 -7.11 22.19
N ASP A 133 -2.39 -7.44 20.98
CA ASP A 133 -3.21 -7.99 19.89
C ASP A 133 -4.53 -7.27 19.58
N ASP A 134 -4.59 -5.96 19.84
CA ASP A 134 -5.77 -5.14 19.63
C ASP A 134 -5.45 -3.81 18.94
N ASP A 135 -6.41 -3.28 18.20
CA ASP A 135 -6.33 -1.95 17.57
C ASP A 135 -7.13 -0.95 18.42
N ILE A 136 -6.51 0.17 18.80
CA ILE A 136 -7.10 1.17 19.69
C ILE A 136 -7.50 2.41 18.88
N PRO A 137 -8.78 2.57 18.49
CA PRO A 137 -9.24 3.74 17.74
C PRO A 137 -9.30 5.01 18.58
N SER A 138 -9.27 4.91 19.91
CA SER A 138 -9.21 6.06 20.82
C SER A 138 -8.56 5.67 22.15
N LEU A 139 -7.40 6.27 22.45
CA LEU A 139 -6.72 6.05 23.73
C LEU A 139 -7.57 6.46 24.94
N TRP A 140 -8.46 7.45 24.74
CA TRP A 140 -9.38 7.97 25.77
C TRP A 140 -10.34 6.91 26.31
N VAL A 141 -10.75 5.93 25.48
CA VAL A 141 -11.67 4.85 25.89
C VAL A 141 -11.05 3.96 26.96
N HIS A 142 -9.72 3.93 27.03
CA HIS A 142 -8.96 3.16 28.01
C HIS A 142 -8.42 4.04 29.16
N GLY A 143 -8.97 5.24 29.34
CA GLY A 143 -8.58 6.16 30.43
C GLY A 143 -7.19 6.80 30.24
N PHE A 144 -6.58 6.65 29.07
CA PHE A 144 -5.37 7.35 28.70
C PHE A 144 -5.70 8.74 28.12
N GLN A 145 -4.68 9.56 27.88
CA GLN A 145 -4.83 10.90 27.30
C GLN A 145 -4.22 10.97 25.91
N ASP A 146 -4.20 12.17 25.32
CA ASP A 146 -3.56 12.42 24.03
C ASP A 146 -2.04 12.60 24.13
N ARG A 147 -1.47 12.60 25.34
CA ARG A 147 -0.03 12.71 25.57
C ARG A 147 0.66 11.35 25.65
N VAL A 148 1.51 11.05 24.66
CA VAL A 148 2.43 9.91 24.64
C VAL A 148 3.84 10.42 24.36
N ALA A 149 4.74 10.26 25.32
CA ALA A 149 6.09 10.82 25.24
C ALA A 149 7.21 9.77 25.16
N SER A 150 6.93 8.51 25.48
CA SER A 150 7.80 7.38 25.16
C SER A 150 6.99 6.11 24.88
N ALA A 151 7.59 5.15 24.19
CA ALA A 151 6.94 3.91 23.80
C ALA A 151 7.91 2.72 23.76
N LYS A 152 7.40 1.50 23.95
CA LYS A 152 8.13 0.25 23.71
C LYS A 152 7.31 -0.65 22.81
N ALA A 153 7.73 -0.82 21.57
CA ALA A 153 7.16 -1.80 20.67
C ALA A 153 7.86 -3.13 20.93
N VAL A 154 7.24 -3.94 21.80
CA VAL A 154 7.80 -5.21 22.25
C VAL A 154 7.71 -6.23 21.14
N ASN A 155 6.53 -6.39 20.53
CA ASN A 155 6.31 -7.31 19.40
C ASN A 155 5.44 -6.64 18.33
N GLY A 156 5.69 -7.03 17.08
CA GLY A 156 4.92 -6.59 15.93
C GLY A 156 5.18 -5.13 15.53
N THR A 157 4.58 -4.73 14.41
CA THR A 157 4.74 -3.39 13.85
C THR A 157 3.44 -2.62 14.01
N TRP A 158 3.55 -1.40 14.52
CA TRP A 158 2.42 -0.55 14.86
C TRP A 158 2.46 0.76 14.10
N VAL A 159 1.30 1.37 13.93
CA VAL A 159 1.17 2.75 13.46
C VAL A 159 0.28 3.53 14.41
N GLY A 160 0.84 4.58 14.99
CA GLY A 160 0.15 5.54 15.83
C GLY A 160 -0.27 6.78 15.04
N TYR A 161 -1.32 7.45 15.53
CA TYR A 161 -1.94 8.59 14.87
C TYR A 161 -2.22 9.72 15.85
N MET A 162 -2.07 10.96 15.37
CA MET A 162 -2.32 12.16 16.18
C MET A 162 -3.74 12.27 16.74
N TYR A 163 -4.75 11.78 15.99
CA TYR A 163 -6.16 11.93 16.34
C TYR A 163 -6.88 10.58 16.48
N PRO A 164 -8.03 10.53 17.19
CA PRO A 164 -8.86 9.34 17.26
C PRO A 164 -9.37 8.91 15.87
N GLY A 165 -9.59 7.61 15.71
CA GLY A 165 -10.07 6.98 14.49
C GLY A 165 -9.01 6.89 13.38
N TYR A 166 -7.73 6.78 13.75
CA TYR A 166 -6.60 6.61 12.82
C TYR A 166 -6.39 7.81 11.87
N ARG A 167 -6.58 9.03 12.38
CA ARG A 167 -6.52 10.28 11.59
C ARG A 167 -5.32 11.16 11.96
N GLY A 168 -4.94 12.05 11.05
CA GLY A 168 -3.79 12.95 11.22
C GLY A 168 -2.48 12.30 10.78
N ARG A 169 -1.35 12.86 11.25
CA ARG A 169 -0.01 12.33 10.93
C ARG A 169 0.15 10.92 11.49
N GLN A 170 0.90 10.09 10.78
CA GLN A 170 1.17 8.69 11.13
C GLN A 170 2.59 8.55 11.67
N PHE A 171 2.79 7.65 12.63
CA PHE A 171 4.09 7.34 13.21
C PHE A 171 4.27 5.83 13.32
N VAL A 172 5.28 5.29 12.67
CA VAL A 172 5.58 3.85 12.69
C VAL A 172 6.39 3.51 13.94
N PHE A 173 5.97 2.44 14.63
CA PHE A 173 6.74 1.81 15.70
C PHE A 173 7.09 0.38 15.26
N GLU A 174 8.35 0.18 14.87
CA GLU A 174 8.95 -1.15 14.68
C GLU A 174 9.48 -1.65 16.03
N HIS A 175 9.86 -2.93 16.12
CA HIS A 175 10.41 -3.50 17.34
C HIS A 175 11.54 -2.64 17.92
N GLY A 176 11.37 -2.19 19.17
CA GLY A 176 12.35 -1.33 19.82
C GLY A 176 11.81 -0.48 20.96
N GLU A 177 12.73 0.33 21.51
CA GLU A 177 12.47 1.26 22.60
C GLU A 177 12.62 2.70 22.11
N TYR A 178 11.61 3.53 22.38
CA TYR A 178 11.56 4.93 22.00
C TYR A 178 11.44 5.78 23.26
N LYS A 179 12.53 6.41 23.69
CA LYS A 179 12.62 7.14 24.96
C LYS A 179 12.03 8.54 24.88
N HIS A 180 11.91 9.09 23.67
CA HIS A 180 11.38 10.42 23.41
C HIS A 180 10.53 10.42 22.13
N TRP A 181 9.56 11.33 22.01
CA TRP A 181 8.68 11.41 20.83
C TRP A 181 9.39 11.73 19.51
N ASN A 182 10.56 12.34 19.60
CA ASN A 182 11.43 12.58 18.45
C ASN A 182 11.96 11.27 17.84
N ASP A 183 12.05 10.19 18.63
CA ASP A 183 12.61 8.90 18.19
C ASP A 183 11.72 8.22 17.13
N TRP A 184 10.41 8.54 17.09
CA TRP A 184 9.48 8.09 16.05
C TRP A 184 9.11 9.19 15.05
N GLY A 185 9.83 10.32 15.06
CA GLY A 185 9.64 11.42 14.10
C GLY A 185 8.47 12.36 14.41
N ALA A 186 7.90 12.33 15.62
CA ALA A 186 6.92 13.33 16.02
C ALA A 186 7.59 14.63 16.50
N THR A 187 6.93 15.76 16.27
CA THR A 187 7.38 17.09 16.76
C THR A 187 6.82 17.42 18.14
N GLU A 188 5.76 16.71 18.55
CA GLU A 188 5.04 16.90 19.80
C GLU A 188 4.56 15.52 20.30
N PRO A 189 4.39 15.32 21.63
CA PRO A 189 3.98 14.03 22.19
C PRO A 189 2.47 13.76 22.02
N GLN A 190 1.87 14.13 20.89
CA GLN A 190 0.44 13.95 20.65
C GLN A 190 0.16 12.64 19.90
N LEU A 191 -0.57 11.73 20.54
CA LEU A 191 -0.99 10.45 19.98
C LEU A 191 -2.33 10.03 20.60
N GLN A 192 -3.32 9.67 19.77
CA GLN A 192 -4.69 9.42 20.25
C GLN A 192 -5.32 8.14 19.70
N SER A 193 -4.71 7.51 18.71
CA SER A 193 -5.08 6.16 18.30
C SER A 193 -3.88 5.40 17.79
N VAL A 194 -3.95 4.07 17.84
CA VAL A 194 -2.88 3.19 17.38
C VAL A 194 -3.48 1.89 16.88
N ARG A 195 -2.90 1.33 15.82
CA ARG A 195 -3.30 0.02 15.30
C ARG A 195 -2.09 -0.78 14.89
N ARG A 196 -2.28 -2.07 14.72
CA ARG A 196 -1.29 -2.94 14.08
C ARG A 196 -1.23 -2.67 12.59
N VAL A 197 -0.03 -2.77 12.01
CA VAL A 197 0.16 -2.74 10.56
C VAL A 197 -0.30 -4.08 10.01
N ARG A 198 -1.21 -4.05 9.02
CA ARG A 198 -1.76 -5.28 8.47
C ARG A 198 -0.90 -5.74 7.31
N ASP A 199 -0.29 -6.91 7.45
CA ASP A 199 0.18 -7.70 6.32
C ASP A 199 -0.93 -8.66 5.89
N MET A 200 -1.19 -8.76 4.58
CA MET A 200 -2.13 -9.74 4.00
C MET A 200 -1.73 -11.19 4.32
N GLN A 201 -0.46 -11.43 4.66
CA GLN A 201 0.00 -12.76 5.06
C GLN A 201 -0.60 -13.22 6.40
N TRP A 202 -0.93 -12.29 7.31
CA TRP A 202 -1.35 -12.60 8.70
C TRP A 202 -2.72 -12.03 9.09
N HIS A 203 -3.16 -10.92 8.48
CA HIS A 203 -4.41 -10.23 8.82
C HIS A 203 -5.40 -10.20 7.64
N LYS A 204 -6.07 -11.32 7.37
CA LYS A 204 -7.06 -11.46 6.27
C LYS A 204 -8.42 -10.79 6.52
N ARG A 205 -8.74 -10.39 7.76
CA ARG A 205 -10.04 -9.79 8.09
C ARG A 205 -10.05 -8.29 7.79
N GLY A 206 -11.00 -7.85 6.94
CA GLY A 206 -11.25 -6.43 6.64
C GLY A 206 -10.66 -5.90 5.35
N CYS A 207 -10.12 -6.75 4.47
CA CYS A 207 -9.59 -6.34 3.17
C CYS A 207 -10.57 -6.67 2.02
N PHE A 208 -10.62 -5.80 1.01
CA PHE A 208 -11.36 -6.07 -0.24
C PHE A 208 -10.64 -7.17 -1.01
N THR A 209 -11.15 -8.40 -0.94
CA THR A 209 -10.73 -9.47 -1.83
C THR A 209 -11.27 -9.18 -3.21
N VAL A 210 -10.39 -8.95 -4.19
CA VAL A 210 -10.79 -9.04 -5.60
C VAL A 210 -11.30 -10.47 -5.80
N PRO A 211 -12.56 -10.69 -6.24
CA PRO A 211 -13.04 -12.02 -6.54
C PRO A 211 -12.10 -12.67 -7.55
N ASP A 212 -11.77 -13.95 -7.36
CA ASP A 212 -11.02 -14.69 -8.37
C ASP A 212 -11.71 -14.51 -9.74
N PRO A 213 -10.95 -14.34 -10.83
CA PRO A 213 -11.52 -14.31 -12.17
C PRO A 213 -12.37 -15.56 -12.34
N ALA A 214 -13.64 -15.39 -12.74
CA ALA A 214 -14.54 -16.51 -12.94
C ALA A 214 -13.83 -17.59 -13.77
N PRO A 215 -13.86 -18.86 -13.35
CA PRO A 215 -13.18 -19.92 -14.06
C PRO A 215 -13.62 -19.88 -15.53
N LYS A 216 -12.64 -19.86 -16.45
CA LYS A 216 -12.92 -19.87 -17.89
C LYS A 216 -13.91 -21.01 -18.17
N PRO A 217 -15.02 -20.74 -18.89
CA PRO A 217 -15.96 -21.80 -19.23
C PRO A 217 -15.21 -22.94 -19.91
N LYS A 218 -15.40 -24.16 -19.43
CA LYS A 218 -14.81 -25.36 -20.04
C LYS A 218 -15.17 -25.38 -21.52
N PRO A 219 -14.22 -25.69 -22.43
CA PRO A 219 -14.55 -25.92 -23.83
C PRO A 219 -15.68 -26.94 -23.91
N ASN A 220 -16.72 -26.61 -24.69
CA ASN A 220 -17.87 -27.50 -24.87
C ASN A 220 -17.37 -28.85 -25.42
N PRO A 221 -17.61 -29.99 -24.75
CA PRO A 221 -17.08 -31.29 -25.19
C PRO A 221 -17.64 -31.76 -26.53
N ASN A 222 -18.65 -31.09 -27.07
CA ASN A 222 -19.36 -31.51 -28.26
C ASN A 222 -19.32 -30.42 -29.33
N PRO A 223 -18.37 -30.45 -30.27
CA PRO A 223 -18.48 -29.67 -31.49
C PRO A 223 -19.61 -30.29 -32.29
N ASN A 224 -20.78 -29.65 -32.31
CA ASN A 224 -21.92 -30.10 -33.10
C ASN A 224 -21.45 -30.26 -34.57
N PRO A 225 -21.44 -31.47 -35.15
CA PRO A 225 -21.01 -31.64 -36.52
C PRO A 225 -22.15 -31.18 -37.42
N ASN A 226 -21.99 -29.96 -37.95
CA ASN A 226 -22.55 -29.44 -39.20
C ASN A 226 -24.07 -29.66 -39.44
N PRO A 227 -24.90 -28.60 -39.52
CA PRO A 227 -26.26 -28.76 -40.00
C PRO A 227 -26.23 -29.19 -41.48
N ASN A 228 -26.93 -30.29 -41.75
CA ASN A 228 -27.13 -30.92 -43.05
C ASN A 228 -27.31 -29.88 -44.19
N PRO A 229 -26.66 -30.02 -45.35
CA PRO A 229 -26.88 -29.09 -46.46
C PRO A 229 -28.33 -29.16 -46.93
N ASN A 230 -28.97 -27.99 -47.00
CA ASN A 230 -30.34 -27.80 -47.42
C ASN A 230 -30.55 -28.39 -48.85
N PRO A 231 -31.69 -29.05 -49.17
CA PRO A 231 -31.94 -29.51 -50.53
C PRO A 231 -32.00 -28.31 -51.49
N SER A 232 -31.38 -28.45 -52.67
CA SER A 232 -31.32 -27.41 -53.69
C SER A 232 -32.72 -26.94 -54.11
N PRO A 233 -32.95 -25.62 -54.30
CA PRO A 233 -34.23 -25.12 -54.79
C PRO A 233 -34.50 -25.60 -56.23
N ALA A 234 -35.73 -26.01 -56.50
CA ALA A 234 -36.18 -26.34 -57.85
C ALA A 234 -36.11 -25.09 -58.78
N PRO A 235 -35.82 -25.26 -60.08
CA PRO A 235 -35.68 -24.14 -61.00
C PRO A 235 -37.00 -23.38 -61.19
N ALA A 236 -36.92 -22.05 -61.17
CA ALA A 236 -38.05 -21.14 -61.35
C ALA A 236 -38.64 -21.22 -62.77
N PRO A 237 -39.97 -21.10 -62.95
CA PRO A 237 -40.59 -21.05 -64.26
C PRO A 237 -40.25 -19.74 -65.00
N ALA A 238 -40.10 -19.83 -66.32
CA ALA A 238 -39.69 -18.75 -67.20
C ALA A 238 -40.68 -17.55 -67.20
N PRO A 239 -40.19 -16.31 -67.37
CA PRO A 239 -41.05 -15.14 -67.39
C PRO A 239 -41.90 -15.06 -68.67
N ALA A 240 -43.17 -14.68 -68.50
CA ALA A 240 -44.10 -14.41 -69.60
C ALA A 240 -43.72 -13.11 -70.34
N ALA A 241 -43.85 -13.14 -71.66
CA ALA A 241 -43.51 -12.04 -72.56
C ALA A 241 -44.35 -10.76 -72.31
N PRO A 242 -43.79 -9.56 -72.54
CA PRO A 242 -44.52 -8.31 -72.35
C PRO A 242 -45.55 -8.08 -73.46
N SER A 243 -46.80 -7.82 -73.08
CA SER A 243 -47.84 -7.32 -73.99
C SER A 243 -47.56 -5.86 -74.34
N ALA A 244 -47.59 -5.59 -75.64
CA ALA A 244 -47.43 -4.27 -76.25
C ALA A 244 -48.70 -3.41 -76.18
N MET A 245 -48.49 -2.11 -76.45
CA MET A 245 -49.47 -1.08 -76.88
C MET A 245 -50.25 -0.35 -75.76
N ALA A 246 -50.56 0.94 -75.84
CA ALA A 246 -50.41 1.96 -76.89
C ALA A 246 -50.38 3.37 -76.27
N ALA A 247 -49.79 4.30 -77.01
CA ALA A 247 -49.86 5.74 -76.81
C ALA A 247 -51.17 6.34 -77.36
N SER A 248 -51.66 7.40 -76.70
CA SER A 248 -52.53 8.48 -77.21
C SER A 248 -53.11 9.21 -75.99
N SER A 249 -53.20 10.54 -75.86
CA SER A 249 -52.77 11.72 -76.61
C SER A 249 -52.90 12.89 -75.63
#